data_AF-X1MGT0-F1
#
_entry.id   AF-X1MGT0-F1
#
_cell.length_a   1.000
_cell.length_b   1.000
_cell.length_c   1.000
_cell.angle_alpha   90.00
_cell.angle_beta   90.00
_cell.angle_gamma   90.00
#
_symmetry.space_group_name_H-M   'P 1'
#
loop_
_entity.id
_entity.type
_entity.pdbx_description
1 polymer ?
#
loop_
_entity_poly.entity_id
_entity_poly.type
_entity_poly.pdbx_seq_one_letter_code
_entity_poly.pdbx_strand_id
1 'polypeptide(L)'
;GYLQRSFAGLRSEVDAREARWCGRHAVQYAMDEVSGSTGLTTSGSVAIRRLGSGGDYKVELFRTELSNVAEKTKPMPDEYINAEGNGVTDAFIEYAMPLTGGLPKTAYLGNYPRI
;
A
#
# COMPACT_ATOMS: atom_id res chain seq x y z
N GLY A 1 1.66 18.58 -4.03
CA GLY A 1 0.40 18.51 -3.29
C GLY A 1 -0.63 17.62 -3.98
N TYR A 2 -1.55 18.20 -4.75
CA TYR A 2 -2.64 17.44 -5.38
C TYR A 2 -2.19 16.51 -6.50
N LEU A 3 -1.27 16.97 -7.35
CA LEU A 3 -0.78 16.17 -8.47
C LEU A 3 -0.23 14.81 -7.99
N GLN A 4 0.59 14.77 -6.95
CA GLN A 4 1.18 13.51 -6.46
C GLN A 4 0.17 12.48 -5.90
N ARG A 5 -1.08 12.88 -5.60
CA ARG A 5 -2.13 12.01 -5.02
C ARG A 5 -3.37 11.87 -5.90
N SER A 6 -3.39 12.52 -7.05
CA SER A 6 -4.55 12.58 -7.95
C SER A 6 -4.14 12.56 -9.42
N PHE A 7 -3.06 11.82 -9.72
CA PHE A 7 -2.56 11.65 -11.09
C PHE A 7 -3.02 10.31 -11.65
N ALA A 8 -4.26 10.28 -12.16
CA ALA A 8 -4.89 9.04 -12.63
C ALA A 8 -4.11 8.33 -13.76
N GLY A 9 -3.31 9.07 -14.53
CA GLY A 9 -2.52 8.56 -15.65
C GLY A 9 -1.21 7.85 -15.26
N LEU A 10 -0.75 7.96 -14.00
CA LEU A 10 0.44 7.28 -13.50
C LEU A 10 0.18 6.79 -12.07
N ARG A 11 -0.48 5.63 -11.97
CA ARG A 11 -0.76 4.93 -10.71
C ARG A 11 -0.10 3.56 -10.72
N SER A 12 0.24 3.06 -9.54
CA SER A 12 0.66 1.67 -9.40
C SER A 12 -0.50 0.73 -9.73
N GLU A 13 -0.26 -0.27 -10.59
CA GLU A 13 -1.23 -1.33 -10.86
C GLU A 13 -1.47 -2.21 -9.63
N VAL A 14 -0.41 -2.39 -8.82
CA VAL A 14 -0.46 -3.15 -7.57
C VAL A 14 -1.39 -2.46 -6.58
N ASP A 15 -1.20 -1.17 -6.35
CA ASP A 15 -2.05 -0.35 -5.47
C ASP A 15 -3.50 -0.35 -5.95
N ALA A 16 -3.73 -0.11 -7.25
CA ALA A 16 -5.08 -0.07 -7.81
C ALA A 16 -5.83 -1.42 -7.65
N ARG A 17 -5.12 -2.53 -7.84
CA ARG A 17 -5.68 -3.89 -7.67
C ARG A 17 -5.99 -4.17 -6.21
N GLU A 18 -5.05 -3.90 -5.31
CA GLU A 18 -5.18 -4.18 -3.88
C GLU A 18 -6.25 -3.29 -3.23
N ALA A 19 -6.32 -2.01 -3.59
CA ALA A 19 -7.36 -1.09 -3.14
C ALA A 19 -8.77 -1.58 -3.55
N ARG A 20 -8.92 -2.04 -4.80
CA ARG A 20 -10.19 -2.65 -5.26
C ARG A 20 -10.50 -3.93 -4.49
N TRP A 21 -9.49 -4.74 -4.17
CA TRP A 21 -9.67 -5.97 -3.42
C TRP A 21 -10.10 -5.72 -1.98
N CYS A 22 -9.54 -4.69 -1.33
CA CYS A 22 -9.96 -4.22 -0.02
C CYS A 22 -11.43 -3.81 -0.01
N GLY A 23 -11.87 -3.02 -0.98
CA GLY A 23 -13.28 -2.61 -1.09
C GLY A 23 -14.22 -3.80 -1.24
N ARG A 24 -13.85 -4.81 -2.06
CA ARG A 24 -14.66 -6.02 -2.23
C ARG A 24 -14.75 -6.83 -0.94
N HIS A 25 -13.63 -7.04 -0.25
CA HIS A 25 -13.62 -7.76 1.02
C HIS A 25 -14.38 -7.03 2.12
N ALA A 26 -14.34 -5.69 2.14
CA ALA A 26 -15.10 -4.90 3.11
C ALA A 26 -16.60 -5.19 3.00
N VAL A 27 -17.14 -5.26 1.77
CA VAL A 27 -18.54 -5.63 1.54
C VAL A 27 -18.81 -7.08 1.97
N GLN A 28 -17.92 -8.02 1.64
CA GLN A 28 -18.08 -9.42 2.03
C GLN A 28 -18.13 -9.57 3.55
N TYR A 29 -17.19 -8.97 4.28
CA TYR A 29 -17.18 -8.99 5.74
C TYR A 29 -18.43 -8.35 6.35
N ALA A 30 -18.93 -7.25 5.77
CA ALA A 30 -20.17 -6.62 6.23
C ALA A 30 -21.39 -7.53 6.00
N MET A 31 -21.45 -8.26 4.89
CA MET A 31 -22.54 -9.22 4.63
C MET A 31 -22.47 -10.43 5.56
N ASP A 32 -21.26 -10.91 5.85
CA ASP A 32 -21.04 -12.01 6.79
C ASP A 32 -21.47 -11.62 8.22
N GLU A 33 -21.22 -10.38 8.63
CA GLU A 33 -21.70 -9.80 9.89
C GLU A 33 -23.24 -9.72 9.93
N VAL A 34 -23.86 -9.16 8.88
CA VAL A 34 -25.34 -9.03 8.80
C VAL A 34 -26.03 -10.39 8.77
N SER A 35 -25.44 -11.40 8.12
CA SER A 35 -26.00 -12.76 8.07
C SER A 35 -25.81 -13.57 9.35
N GLY A 36 -24.96 -13.11 10.27
CA GLY A 36 -24.61 -13.84 11.49
C GLY A 36 -23.75 -15.10 11.25
N SER A 37 -23.22 -15.28 10.03
CA SER A 37 -22.48 -16.48 9.63
C SER A 37 -21.12 -16.64 10.32
N THR A 38 -20.55 -15.55 10.82
CA THR A 38 -19.21 -15.50 11.43
C THR A 38 -19.23 -15.21 12.93
N GLY A 39 -20.40 -14.91 13.52
CA GLY A 39 -20.52 -14.50 14.92
C GLY A 39 -19.85 -13.15 15.25
N LEU A 40 -19.32 -12.44 14.24
CA LEU A 40 -18.80 -11.09 14.36
C LEU A 40 -19.99 -10.11 14.39
N THR A 41 -20.00 -9.19 15.34
CA THR A 41 -21.08 -8.21 15.53
C THR A 41 -20.56 -6.78 15.70
N THR A 42 -19.31 -6.53 15.26
CA THR A 42 -18.63 -5.25 15.45
C THR A 42 -17.99 -4.77 14.16
N SER A 43 -18.02 -3.44 13.97
CA SER A 43 -17.30 -2.75 12.91
C SER A 43 -15.81 -3.13 12.87
N GLY A 44 -15.27 -3.30 11.66
CA GLY A 44 -13.86 -3.64 11.45
C GLY A 44 -13.25 -2.90 10.27
N SER A 45 -11.93 -3.05 10.12
CA SER A 45 -11.16 -2.53 8.98
C SER A 45 -10.57 -3.68 8.18
N VAL A 46 -10.46 -3.53 6.86
CA VAL A 46 -9.72 -4.47 6.02
C VAL A 46 -8.25 -4.07 6.04
N ALA A 47 -7.41 -4.99 6.50
CA ALA A 47 -5.96 -4.83 6.55
C ALA A 47 -5.30 -5.71 5.49
N ILE A 48 -4.20 -5.20 4.93
CA ILE A 48 -3.33 -5.93 4.00
C ILE A 48 -2.14 -6.46 4.79
N ARG A 49 -1.94 -7.77 4.75
CA ARG A 49 -0.76 -8.43 5.33
C ARG A 49 0.16 -8.85 4.20
N ARG A 50 1.43 -8.43 4.29
CA ARG A 50 2.47 -8.87 3.36
C ARG A 50 2.92 -10.29 3.73
N LEU A 51 3.01 -11.16 2.73
CA LEU A 51 3.43 -12.56 2.85
C LEU A 51 4.82 -12.83 2.25
N GLY A 52 5.35 -11.92 1.43
CA GLY A 52 6.65 -12.05 0.77
C GLY A 52 7.31 -10.68 0.50
N SER A 53 8.60 -10.70 0.17
CA SER A 53 9.39 -9.51 -0.15
C SER A 53 9.92 -9.54 -1.59
N GLY A 54 10.43 -8.41 -2.06
CA GLY A 54 11.05 -8.29 -3.38
C GLY A 54 10.19 -8.84 -4.53
N GLY A 55 10.77 -9.74 -5.32
CA GLY A 55 10.12 -10.39 -6.47
C GLY A 55 9.00 -11.38 -6.11
N ASP A 56 8.96 -11.87 -4.88
CA ASP A 56 7.95 -12.80 -4.36
C ASP A 56 6.82 -12.08 -3.62
N TYR A 57 6.67 -10.77 -3.83
CA TYR A 57 5.67 -9.95 -3.17
C TYR A 57 4.26 -10.51 -3.37
N LYS A 58 3.63 -10.85 -2.24
CA LYS A 58 2.27 -11.36 -2.14
C LYS A 58 1.62 -10.76 -0.91
N VAL A 59 0.30 -10.63 -0.96
CA VAL A 59 -0.51 -10.14 0.15
C VAL A 59 -1.71 -11.04 0.40
N GLU A 60 -2.15 -11.04 1.65
CA GLU A 60 -3.47 -11.50 2.04
C GLU A 60 -4.25 -10.36 2.68
N LEU A 61 -5.57 -10.41 2.55
CA LEU A 61 -6.49 -9.45 3.14
C LEU A 61 -7.21 -10.11 4.31
N PHE A 62 -7.33 -9.39 5.41
CA PHE A 62 -8.04 -9.87 6.59
C PHE A 62 -8.79 -8.73 7.27
N ARG A 63 -9.86 -9.05 8.02
CA ARG A 63 -10.54 -8.09 8.89
C ARG A 63 -9.77 -7.97 10.21
N THR A 64 -9.62 -6.74 10.69
CA THR A 64 -9.16 -6.44 12.06
C THR A 64 -10.15 -5.54 12.79
N GLU A 65 -10.23 -5.64 14.11
CA GLU A 65 -11.04 -4.74 14.95
C GLU A 65 -10.54 -3.30 14.83
N LEU A 66 -11.46 -2.33 14.92
CA LEU A 66 -11.08 -0.91 14.87
C LEU A 66 -10.15 -0.50 16.01
N SER A 67 -10.24 -1.13 17.18
CA SER A 67 -9.35 -0.89 18.32
C SER A 67 -7.88 -1.24 18.04
N ASN A 68 -7.61 -2.14 17.08
CA ASN A 68 -6.24 -2.51 16.72
C ASN A 68 -5.56 -1.45 15.83
N VAL A 69 -6.34 -0.55 15.22
CA VAL A 69 -5.84 0.47 14.28
C VAL A 69 -6.02 1.89 14.81
N ALA A 70 -7.02 2.12 15.67
CA ALA A 70 -7.25 3.42 16.29
C ALA A 70 -6.01 3.86 17.10
N GLU A 71 -5.61 5.12 16.91
CA GLU A 71 -4.48 5.76 17.62
C GLU A 71 -3.11 5.08 17.40
N LYS A 72 -3.01 4.12 16.48
CA LYS A 72 -1.74 3.49 16.11
C LYS A 72 -1.23 4.10 14.81
N THR A 73 0.04 4.48 14.83
CA THR A 73 0.76 4.98 13.64
C THR A 73 1.85 3.99 13.28
N LYS A 74 2.04 3.74 11.98
CA LYS A 74 3.19 2.98 11.47
C LYS A 74 4.34 3.96 11.20
N PRO A 75 5.35 4.08 12.09
CA PRO A 75 6.50 4.91 11.81
C PRO A 75 7.32 4.31 10.66
N MET A 76 8.10 5.16 9.98
CA MET A 76 9.16 4.70 9.11
C MET A 76 10.26 4.08 9.98
N PRO A 77 10.65 2.81 9.76
CA PRO A 77 11.78 2.20 10.46
C PRO A 77 13.07 3.00 10.26
N ASP A 78 13.90 3.11 11.31
CA ASP A 78 15.18 3.83 11.24
C ASP A 78 16.14 3.22 10.22
N GLU A 79 16.09 1.88 10.05
CA GLU A 79 16.87 1.14 9.05
C GLU A 79 16.54 1.54 7.60
N TYR A 80 15.44 2.25 7.36
CA TYR A 80 15.06 2.77 6.04
C TYR A 80 15.73 4.10 5.72
N ILE A 81 16.40 4.73 6.68
CA ILE A 81 17.02 6.06 6.56
C ILE A 81 18.54 5.88 6.55
N ASN A 82 19.24 6.55 5.62
CA ASN A 82 20.70 6.48 5.56
C ASN A 82 21.36 7.20 6.74
N ALA A 83 22.65 6.93 6.98
CA ALA A 83 23.39 7.52 8.11
C ALA A 83 23.44 9.06 8.08
N GLU A 84 23.35 9.68 6.89
CA GLU A 84 23.35 11.14 6.71
C GLU A 84 21.95 11.76 6.92
N GLY A 85 20.89 10.96 7.08
CA GLY A 85 19.52 11.42 7.34
C GLY A 85 18.82 12.10 6.15
N ASN A 86 19.39 12.04 4.95
CA ASN A 86 18.92 12.74 3.76
C ASN A 86 18.52 11.81 2.60
N GLY A 87 18.56 10.49 2.83
CA GLY A 87 18.29 9.47 1.83
C GLY A 87 17.69 8.21 2.44
N VAL A 88 17.29 7.30 1.56
CA VAL A 88 16.73 6.00 1.93
C VAL A 88 17.74 4.89 1.69
N THR A 89 17.64 3.81 2.46
CA THR A 89 18.49 2.63 2.31
C THR A 89 17.90 1.62 1.32
N ASP A 90 18.69 0.62 0.95
CA ASP A 90 18.22 -0.50 0.12
C ASP A 90 17.06 -1.26 0.76
N ALA A 91 16.98 -1.31 2.09
CA ALA A 91 15.87 -1.94 2.82
C ALA A 91 14.53 -1.24 2.51
N PHE A 92 14.54 0.10 2.43
CA PHE A 92 13.35 0.84 2.00
C PHE A 92 12.99 0.55 0.54
N ILE A 93 14.00 0.50 -0.34
CA ILE A 93 13.81 0.23 -1.76
C ILE A 93 13.19 -1.16 -1.94
N GLU A 94 13.70 -2.19 -1.26
CA GLU A 94 13.13 -3.54 -1.30
C GLU A 94 11.67 -3.57 -0.80
N TYR A 95 11.35 -2.82 0.26
CA TYR A 95 10.00 -2.71 0.78
C TYR A 95 9.04 -2.00 -0.19
N ALA A 96 9.47 -0.88 -0.77
CA ALA A 96 8.62 0.03 -1.54
C ALA A 96 8.48 -0.39 -3.02
N MET A 97 9.52 -0.93 -3.64
CA MET A 97 9.55 -1.23 -5.07
C MET A 97 8.38 -2.11 -5.55
N PRO A 98 8.01 -3.21 -4.86
CA PRO A 98 6.87 -4.03 -5.28
C PRO A 98 5.54 -3.27 -5.25
N LEU A 99 5.37 -2.32 -4.33
CA LEU A 99 4.15 -1.52 -4.20
C LEU A 99 3.94 -0.59 -5.40
N THR A 100 5.00 -0.25 -6.13
CA THR A 100 4.92 0.62 -7.31
C THR A 100 4.37 -0.10 -8.54
N GLY A 101 4.42 -1.44 -8.56
CA GLY A 101 4.13 -2.22 -9.76
C GLY A 101 5.16 -2.05 -10.89
N GLY A 102 6.32 -1.43 -10.58
CA GLY A 102 7.31 -1.00 -11.56
C GLY A 102 7.23 0.52 -11.78
N LEU A 103 8.39 1.17 -11.78
CA LEU A 103 8.49 2.60 -12.05
C LEU A 103 8.81 2.85 -13.52
N PRO A 104 8.22 3.89 -14.15
CA PRO A 104 8.60 4.27 -15.50
C PRO A 104 10.07 4.69 -15.55
N LYS A 105 10.74 4.45 -16.69
CA LYS A 105 12.10 4.94 -16.88
C LYS A 105 12.12 6.46 -16.76
N THR A 106 12.96 6.97 -15.88
CA THR A 106 13.24 8.39 -15.81
C THR A 106 14.04 8.81 -17.05
N ALA A 107 13.74 9.98 -17.59
CA ALA A 107 14.46 10.56 -18.72
C ALA A 107 14.95 11.95 -18.35
N TYR A 108 16.17 12.27 -18.74
CA TYR A 108 16.71 13.62 -18.60
C TYR A 108 16.22 14.48 -19.77
N LEU A 109 15.34 15.43 -19.47
CA LEU A 109 14.76 16.31 -20.49
C LEU A 109 15.79 17.28 -21.11
N GLY A 110 16.92 17.51 -20.44
CA GLY A 110 17.91 18.51 -20.87
C GLY A 110 18.66 18.16 -22.16
N ASN A 111 18.62 16.90 -22.61
CA ASN A 111 19.24 16.45 -23.87
C ASN A 111 18.26 16.46 -25.05
N TYR A 112 16.98 16.81 -24.83
CA TYR A 112 16.00 16.93 -25.91
C TYR A 112 15.92 18.36 -26.43
N PRO A 113 15.65 18.58 -27.74
CA PRO A 113 15.43 19.90 -28.29
C PRO A 113 14.32 20.62 -27.52
N ARG A 114 14.60 21.84 -27.06
CA ARG A 114 13.56 22.72 -26.51
C ARG A 114 12.78 23.28 -27.70
N ILE A 115 11.46 23.14 -27.66
CA ILE A 115 10.54 23.75 -28.62
C ILE A 115 10.50 25.26 -28.38
#